data_AF-A0A7Z7LHG8-F1
#
_entry.id   AF-A0A7Z7LHG8-F1
#
_cell.length_a   1.000
_cell.length_b   1.000
_cell.length_c   1.000
_cell.angle_alpha   90.00
_cell.angle_beta   90.00
_cell.angle_gamma   90.00
#
_symmetry.space_group_name_H-M   'P 1'
#
loop_
_entity.id
_entity.type
_entity.pdbx_description
1 polymer ?
#
loop_
_entity_poly.entity_id
_entity_poly.type
_entity_poly.pdbx_seq_one_letter_code
_entity_poly.pdbx_strand_id
1 'polypeptide(L)'
;MKRSVSLNLGGRQFSFLSSDPQEVVDQVFSKVTEMYDAFKKKEDEIGFEKLMVGICVNLAHDLIKSQNELVRLKAKYEEVLSEYFQGREGVEE
;
A
#
# COMPACT_ATOMS: atom_id res chain seq x y z
N MET A 1 -12.66 -7.24 -17.09
CA MET A 1 -13.08 -8.65 -16.86
C MET A 1 -12.23 -9.18 -15.72
N LYS A 2 -12.81 -9.86 -14.71
CA LYS A 2 -12.01 -10.45 -13.62
C LYS A 2 -11.20 -11.63 -14.17
N ARG A 3 -9.92 -11.70 -13.82
CA ARG A 3 -9.01 -12.78 -14.22
C ARG A 3 -8.37 -13.42 -12.99
N SER A 4 -7.99 -14.68 -13.13
CA SER A 4 -7.26 -15.40 -12.09
C SER A 4 -5.80 -14.95 -12.07
N VAL A 5 -5.28 -14.68 -10.88
CA VAL A 5 -3.88 -14.38 -10.61
C VAL A 5 -3.41 -15.26 -9.46
N SER A 6 -2.15 -15.71 -9.50
CA SER A 6 -1.63 -16.69 -8.54
C SER A 6 -0.36 -16.20 -7.85
N LEU A 7 -0.29 -16.44 -6.54
CA LEU A 7 0.82 -16.07 -5.67
C LEU A 7 1.39 -17.33 -5.03
N ASN A 8 2.71 -17.50 -5.10
CA ASN A 8 3.42 -18.59 -4.43
C ASN A 8 4.13 -18.06 -3.19
N LEU A 9 3.78 -18.58 -2.01
CA LEU A 9 4.35 -18.19 -0.72
C LEU A 9 4.62 -19.43 0.14
N GLY A 10 5.83 -19.58 0.66
CA GLY A 10 6.16 -20.69 1.56
C GLY A 10 5.90 -22.09 0.95
N GLY A 11 6.06 -22.23 -0.37
CA GLY A 11 5.75 -23.47 -1.09
C GLY A 11 4.25 -23.72 -1.31
N ARG A 12 3.37 -22.79 -0.94
CA ARG A 12 1.92 -22.86 -1.13
C ARG A 12 1.50 -21.93 -2.27
N GLN A 13 0.61 -22.39 -3.14
CA GLN A 13 0.05 -21.58 -4.22
C GLN A 13 -1.35 -21.09 -3.83
N PHE A 14 -1.57 -19.77 -3.94
CA PHE A 14 -2.85 -19.11 -3.70
C PHE A 14 -3.35 -18.51 -5.02
N SER A 15 -4.64 -18.62 -5.29
CA SER A 15 -5.26 -18.06 -6.49
C SER A 15 -6.37 -17.07 -6.12
N PHE A 16 -6.38 -15.92 -6.79
CA PHE A 16 -7.28 -14.81 -6.53
C PHE A 16 -7.91 -14.31 -7.82
N LEU A 17 -9.09 -13.69 -7.70
CA LEU A 17 -9.74 -13.00 -8.82
C LEU A 17 -9.48 -11.50 -8.70
N SER A 18 -8.83 -10.91 -9.70
CA SER A 18 -8.59 -9.46 -9.75
C SER A 18 -9.01 -8.88 -11.11
N SER A 19 -9.42 -7.61 -11.09
CA SER A 19 -9.65 -6.78 -12.28
C SER A 19 -8.51 -5.78 -12.51
N ASP A 20 -7.51 -5.76 -11.65
CA ASP A 20 -6.43 -4.78 -11.67
C ASP A 20 -5.40 -5.09 -12.78
N PRO A 21 -4.67 -4.07 -13.26
CA PRO A 21 -3.55 -4.27 -14.16
C PRO A 21 -2.51 -5.23 -13.58
N GLN A 22 -1.84 -6.00 -14.45
CA GLN A 22 -0.83 -6.98 -14.01
C GLN A 22 0.27 -6.34 -13.18
N GLU A 23 0.73 -5.16 -13.57
CA GLU A 23 1.76 -4.42 -12.84
C GLU A 23 1.35 -4.12 -11.39
N VAL A 24 0.09 -3.75 -11.16
CA VAL A 24 -0.42 -3.49 -9.80
C VAL A 24 -0.48 -4.79 -9.00
N VAL A 25 -0.95 -5.87 -9.60
CA VAL A 25 -0.99 -7.20 -8.98
C VAL A 25 0.43 -7.65 -8.60
N ASP A 26 1.39 -7.47 -9.50
CA ASP A 26 2.80 -7.86 -9.29
C ASP A 26 3.43 -7.06 -8.16
N GLN A 27 3.16 -5.75 -8.07
CA GLN A 27 3.62 -4.91 -6.97
C GLN A 27 3.04 -5.36 -5.63
N VAL A 28 1.74 -5.66 -5.57
CA VAL A 28 1.09 -6.19 -4.36
C VAL A 28 1.71 -7.53 -3.96
N PHE A 29 1.85 -8.45 -4.90
CA PHE A 29 2.46 -9.77 -4.66
C PHE A 29 3.92 -9.65 -4.21
N SER A 30 4.70 -8.78 -4.82
CA SER A 30 6.08 -8.50 -4.42
C SER A 30 6.14 -8.00 -2.97
N LYS A 31 5.23 -7.11 -2.57
CA LYS A 31 5.20 -6.57 -1.21
C LYS A 31 4.82 -7.64 -0.18
N VAL A 32 3.84 -8.47 -0.48
CA VAL A 32 3.45 -9.59 0.38
C VAL A 32 4.62 -10.57 0.54
N THR A 33 5.30 -10.93 -0.55
CA THR A 33 6.46 -11.83 -0.52
C THR A 33 7.62 -11.24 0.29
N GLU A 34 7.93 -9.96 0.11
CA GLU A 34 8.97 -9.26 0.88
C GLU A 34 8.69 -9.34 2.39
N MET A 35 7.44 -9.07 2.80
CA MET A 35 7.07 -9.14 4.21
C MET A 35 7.05 -10.58 4.73
N TYR A 36 6.57 -11.53 3.93
CA TYR A 36 6.65 -12.94 4.29
C TYR A 36 8.10 -13.37 4.51
N ASP A 37 9.02 -13.02 3.60
CA ASP A 37 10.43 -13.36 3.72
C ASP A 37 11.11 -12.74 4.95
N ALA A 38 10.68 -11.54 5.36
CA ALA A 38 11.14 -10.89 6.59
C ALA A 38 10.69 -11.62 7.86
N PHE A 39 9.52 -12.27 7.82
CA PHE A 39 8.93 -12.93 8.99
C PHE A 39 9.01 -14.46 8.96
N LYS A 40 9.38 -15.10 7.85
CA LYS A 40 9.29 -16.57 7.67
C LYS A 40 10.01 -17.39 8.74
N LYS A 41 11.09 -16.86 9.34
CA LYS A 41 11.79 -17.51 10.46
C LYS A 41 10.92 -17.68 11.71
N LYS A 42 9.84 -16.90 11.83
CA LYS A 42 8.86 -16.98 12.91
C LYS A 42 7.69 -17.90 12.57
N GLU A 43 7.59 -18.39 11.32
CA GLU A 43 6.49 -19.27 10.91
C GLU A 43 6.39 -20.51 11.80
N ASP A 44 7.53 -21.09 12.17
CA ASP A 44 7.59 -22.28 13.05
C ASP A 44 7.07 -21.99 14.47
N GLU A 45 7.17 -20.75 14.94
CA GLU A 45 6.77 -20.33 16.29
C GLU A 45 5.28 -19.99 16.36
N ILE A 46 4.79 -19.19 15.41
CA ILE A 46 3.43 -18.62 15.47
C ILE A 46 2.45 -19.28 14.49
N GLY A 47 2.94 -20.08 13.55
CA GLY A 47 2.15 -20.70 12.49
C GLY A 47 1.91 -19.77 11.29
N PHE A 48 1.75 -20.39 10.12
CA PHE A 48 1.55 -19.70 8.84
C PHE A 48 0.35 -18.75 8.86
N GLU A 49 -0.79 -19.19 9.41
CA GLU A 49 -2.03 -18.42 9.41
C GLU A 49 -1.89 -17.13 10.21
N LYS A 50 -1.28 -17.19 11.41
CA LYS A 50 -1.05 -16.01 12.24
C LYS A 50 -0.03 -15.07 11.62
N LEU A 51 1.01 -15.62 10.97
CA LEU A 51 1.99 -14.84 10.24
C LEU A 51 1.34 -14.06 9.08
N MET A 52 0.50 -14.72 8.28
CA MET A 52 -0.25 -14.08 7.19
C MET A 52 -1.21 -12.99 7.69
N VAL A 53 -1.95 -13.25 8.78
CA VAL A 53 -2.80 -12.22 9.40
C VAL A 53 -1.96 -11.02 9.86
N GLY A 54 -0.80 -11.26 10.47
CA GLY A 54 0.13 -10.21 10.87
C GLY A 54 0.63 -9.36 9.68
N ILE A 55 0.95 -10.00 8.55
CA ILE A 55 1.32 -9.30 7.31
C ILE A 55 0.16 -8.43 6.83
N CYS A 56 -1.07 -8.95 6.80
CA CYS A 56 -2.26 -8.19 6.40
C CYS A 56 -2.48 -6.96 7.30
N VAL A 57 -2.34 -7.11 8.63
CA VAL A 57 -2.49 -6.01 9.59
C VAL A 57 -1.44 -4.93 9.34
N ASN A 58 -0.19 -5.31 9.14
CA ASN A 58 0.89 -4.35 8.89
C ASN A 58 0.71 -3.63 7.56
N LEU A 59 0.33 -4.33 6.49
CA LEU A 59 0.04 -3.72 5.19
C LEU A 59 -1.15 -2.73 5.27
N ALA A 60 -2.21 -3.09 5.99
CA ALA A 60 -3.36 -2.21 6.19
C ALA A 60 -2.97 -0.96 7.00
N HIS A 61 -2.15 -1.13 8.04
CA HIS A 61 -1.61 -0.02 8.82
C HIS A 61 -0.78 0.94 7.95
N ASP A 62 0.13 0.42 7.12
CA ASP A 62 0.97 1.22 6.25
C ASP A 62 0.16 1.97 5.18
N LEU A 63 -0.90 1.33 4.65
CA LEU A 63 -1.85 1.97 3.74
C LEU A 63 -2.56 3.15 4.42
N ILE A 64 -3.12 2.94 5.62
CA ILE A 64 -3.80 3.99 6.39
C ILE A 64 -2.85 5.15 6.68
N LYS A 65 -1.62 4.84 7.10
CA LYS A 65 -0.59 5.85 7.35
C LYS A 65 -0.28 6.67 6.09
N SER A 66 -0.08 6.01 4.96
CA SER A 66 0.23 6.65 3.68
C SER A 66 -0.93 7.53 3.19
N GLN A 67 -2.17 7.08 3.37
CA GLN A 67 -3.37 7.88 3.05
C GLN A 67 -3.43 9.16 3.90
N ASN A 68 -3.15 9.06 5.20
CA ASN A 68 -3.12 10.21 6.10
C ASN A 68 -2.02 11.22 5.72
N GLU A 69 -0.84 10.74 5.35
CA GLU A 69 0.25 11.60 4.87
C GLU A 69 -0.11 12.31 3.57
N LEU A 70 -0.78 11.61 2.65
CA LEU A 70 -1.25 12.20 1.39
C LEU A 70 -2.31 13.28 1.61
N VAL A 71 -3.24 13.07 2.55
CA VAL A 71 -4.23 14.09 2.95
C VAL A 71 -3.52 15.32 3.53
N ARG A 72 -2.55 15.13 4.42
CA ARG A 72 -1.76 16.24 4.99
C ARG A 72 -1.00 17.02 3.93
N LEU A 73 -0.39 16.31 2.97
CA LEU A 73 0.38 16.95 1.90
C LEU A 73 -0.53 17.76 0.96
N LYS A 74 -1.73 17.26 0.66
CA LYS A 74 -2.73 17.99 -0.12
C LYS A 74 -3.15 19.29 0.58
N ALA A 75 -3.47 19.21 1.87
CA ALA A 75 -3.84 20.40 2.65
C ALA A 75 -2.72 21.46 2.65
N LYS A 76 -1.46 21.03 2.84
CA LYS A 76 -0.31 21.94 2.77
C LYS A 76 -0.11 22.55 1.39
N TYR A 77 -0.34 21.78 0.33
CA TYR A 77 -0.23 22.26 -1.04
C TYR A 77 -1.32 23.30 -1.36
N GLU A 78 -2.56 23.06 -0.92
CA GLU A 78 -3.67 24.00 -1.05
C GLU A 78 -3.42 25.31 -0.29
N GLU A 79 -2.85 25.23 0.92
CA GLU A 79 -2.43 26.41 1.70
C GLU A 79 -1.40 27.26 0.94
N VAL A 80 -0.33 26.63 0.45
CA VAL A 80 0.71 27.33 -0.33
C VAL A 80 0.15 27.95 -1.62
N LEU A 81 -0.76 27.25 -2.31
CA LEU A 81 -1.42 27.81 -3.49
C LEU A 81 -2.27 29.03 -3.13
N SER A 82 -3.05 28.96 -2.04
CA SER A 82 -3.84 30.10 -1.56
C SER A 82 -2.97 31.31 -1.27
N GLU A 83 -1.84 31.14 -0.57
CA GLU A 83 -0.89 32.22 -0.30
C GLU A 83 -0.30 32.80 -1.61
N TYR A 84 0.05 31.94 -2.56
CA TYR A 84 0.61 32.36 -3.84
C TYR A 84 -0.37 33.19 -4.69
N PHE A 85 -1.66 32.81 -4.69
CA PHE A 85 -2.70 33.57 -5.41
C PHE A 85 -3.07 34.88 -4.69
N GLN A 86 -3.13 34.89 -3.35
CA GLN A 86 -3.34 36.12 -2.57
C GLN A 86 -2.19 37.13 -2.75
N GLY A 87 -0.95 36.65 -2.86
CA GLY A 87 0.21 37.52 -3.11
C GLY A 87 0.24 38.17 -4.50
N ARG A 88 -0.55 37.68 -5.47
CA ARG A 88 -0.63 38.25 -6.83
C ARG A 88 -1.74 39.28 -6.99
N GLU A 89 -2.82 39.21 -6.21
CA GLU A 89 -3.88 40.22 -6.23
C GLU A 89 -3.40 41.59 -5.69
N GLY A 90 -2.26 41.65 -4.99
CA GLY A 90 -1.69 42.90 -4.47
C GLY A 90 -0.65 43.60 -5.38
N VAL A 91 -0.41 43.12 -6.60
CA VAL A 91 0.62 43.68 -7.52
C VAL A 91 0.01 44.34 -8.78
N GLU A 92 -1.31 44.29 -8.93
CA GLU A 92 -2.04 45.01 -9.99
C GLU A 92 -2.95 46.11 -9.40
N GLU A 93 -2.36 47.15 -8.80
CA GLU A 93 -2.96 48.50 -8.71
C GLU A 93 -1.90 49.59 -8.91
#